data_AF-A0A3A5VYM7-F1
#
_entry.id   AF-A0A3A5VYM7-F1
#
_cell.length_a   1.000
_cell.length_b   1.000
_cell.length_c   1.000
_cell.angle_alpha   90.00
_cell.angle_beta   90.00
_cell.angle_gamma   90.00
#
_symmetry.space_group_name_H-M   'P 1'
#
loop_
_entity.id
_entity.type
_entity.pdbx_description
1 polymer ?
#
loop_
_entity_poly.entity_id
_entity_poly.type
_entity_poly.pdbx_seq_one_letter_code
_entity_poly.pdbx_strand_id
1 'polypeptide(L)'
;MVVDDDGESLTITYRWRALPTGDYTLCMHGSPEKIQPYVWAGAFGYESMGPTDPSGFGSASYYPQGAATVGDASNPYNLHGQGFGLLVLSILTLVILIVFALRPTTSYGLRFGMFVPGVLMLMVGGILHPLWAIADEVQHDDEMLLDDLIDMRLQQLWDVSAEGVPEQTLATHTGATWGMLDGEHLKLKLTIEQALPLDDGRWQLVVPELESLRLDEAIFGQVAKGQTQQTQQGMLESQTVRFVLLAGRSLLLDLLMLEALLVVDDVPESSVFHIDATMVQTQAAGSFAAPAWSTRPSSISASDWVRLQGSLFPERISISLCDCDLDLLDVTFLPSDGFDGDDVPAQWDIRNADGLLPYGSLLMWCGFLLGIVATSMEVRRSQKAHALASSYRVSKGSDWG
;
A
#
# COMPACT_ATOMS: atom_id res chain seq x y z
N MET A 1 41.01 1.82 9.52
CA MET A 1 40.84 3.04 8.73
C MET A 1 40.89 2.62 7.28
N VAL A 2 39.78 2.72 6.57
CA VAL A 2 39.71 2.50 5.13
C VAL A 2 39.55 3.89 4.50
N VAL A 3 40.35 4.18 3.49
CA VAL A 3 40.29 5.44 2.75
C VAL A 3 39.92 5.09 1.33
N ASP A 4 38.80 5.66 0.87
CA ASP A 4 38.35 5.55 -0.51
C ASP A 4 38.27 6.95 -1.13
N ASP A 5 38.78 7.08 -2.35
CA ASP A 5 38.92 8.35 -3.07
C ASP A 5 38.48 8.11 -4.52
N ASP A 6 37.28 8.58 -4.85
CA ASP A 6 36.66 8.46 -6.17
C ASP A 6 36.94 9.69 -7.06
N GLY A 7 37.72 10.66 -6.57
CA GLY A 7 38.07 11.89 -7.28
C GLY A 7 37.07 13.05 -7.10
N GLU A 8 35.86 12.81 -6.61
CA GLU A 8 34.88 13.85 -6.25
C GLU A 8 34.65 13.93 -4.73
N SER A 9 34.82 12.82 -4.01
CA SER A 9 34.61 12.68 -2.58
C SER A 9 35.71 11.84 -1.92
N LEU A 10 36.08 12.21 -0.69
CA LEU A 10 37.03 11.46 0.13
C LEU A 10 36.26 10.80 1.27
N THR A 11 36.19 9.47 1.26
CA THR A 11 35.53 8.71 2.32
C THR A 11 36.56 8.10 3.26
N ILE A 12 36.46 8.43 4.55
CA ILE A 12 37.33 7.86 5.59
C ILE A 12 36.46 7.08 6.58
N THR A 13 36.59 5.76 6.53
CA THR A 13 35.86 4.86 7.44
C THR A 13 36.74 4.48 8.62
N TYR A 14 36.32 4.89 9.81
CA TYR A 14 36.90 4.45 11.07
C TYR A 14 36.03 3.33 11.67
N ARG A 15 36.65 2.18 11.95
CA ARG A 15 36.00 1.05 12.61
C ARG A 15 36.76 0.73 13.87
N TRP A 16 36.06 0.73 14.99
CA TRP A 16 36.58 0.35 16.29
C TRP A 16 35.77 -0.84 16.80
N ARG A 17 36.42 -1.73 17.55
CA ARG A 17 35.79 -2.89 18.18
C ARG A 17 36.09 -2.83 19.68
N ALA A 18 35.09 -3.10 20.51
CA ALA A 18 35.19 -3.09 21.97
C ALA A 18 35.75 -1.77 22.55
N LEU A 19 35.25 -0.62 22.08
CA LEU A 19 35.54 0.67 22.70
C LEU A 19 35.05 0.67 24.16
N PRO A 20 35.90 0.98 25.15
CA PRO A 20 35.46 1.19 26.53
C PRO A 20 34.37 2.27 26.61
N THR A 21 33.54 2.22 27.65
CA THR A 21 32.59 3.33 27.91
C THR A 21 33.36 4.59 28.27
N GLY A 22 33.05 5.71 27.60
CA GLY A 22 33.71 7.01 27.81
C GLY A 22 33.46 7.99 26.68
N ASP A 23 33.93 9.22 26.86
CA ASP A 23 33.84 10.28 25.84
C ASP A 23 34.98 10.13 24.82
N TYR A 24 34.63 10.19 23.54
CA TYR A 24 35.59 10.12 22.43
C TYR A 24 35.52 11.40 21.59
N THR A 25 36.67 11.92 21.21
CA THR A 25 36.78 13.07 20.30
C THR A 25 37.19 12.59 18.93
N LEU A 26 36.34 12.83 17.93
CA LEU A 26 36.66 12.59 16.52
C LEU A 26 37.29 13.85 15.92
N CYS A 27 38.55 13.76 15.48
CA CYS A 27 39.26 14.87 14.84
C CYS A 27 39.33 14.68 13.33
N MET A 28 38.48 15.39 12.59
CA MET A 28 38.50 15.41 11.13
C MET A 28 39.46 16.50 10.63
N HIS A 29 40.30 16.19 9.64
CA HIS A 29 41.25 17.14 9.05
C HIS A 29 40.81 17.50 7.64
N GLY A 30 40.75 18.81 7.36
CA GLY A 30 40.48 19.34 6.03
C GLY A 30 41.75 19.66 5.24
N SER A 31 41.58 19.84 3.93
CA SER A 31 42.65 20.40 3.11
C SER A 31 42.70 21.93 3.26
N PRO A 32 43.89 22.53 3.43
CA PRO A 32 44.02 23.98 3.48
C PRO A 32 43.48 24.63 2.20
N GLU A 33 42.86 25.80 2.36
CA GLU A 33 42.29 26.64 1.29
C GLU A 33 41.15 26.02 0.45
N LYS A 34 40.46 25.01 0.98
CA LYS A 34 39.24 24.46 0.36
C LYS A 34 38.04 24.55 1.30
N ILE A 35 36.88 24.93 0.77
CA ILE A 35 35.59 24.72 1.45
C ILE A 35 35.20 23.25 1.21
N GLN A 36 35.07 22.48 2.27
CA GLN A 36 34.77 21.05 2.22
C GLN A 36 33.53 20.78 3.08
N PRO A 37 32.41 20.30 2.49
CA PRO A 37 31.30 19.79 3.29
C PRO A 37 31.71 18.45 3.92
N TYR A 38 31.42 18.26 5.21
CA TYR A 38 31.66 17.01 5.91
C TYR A 38 30.33 16.40 6.32
N VAL A 39 30.17 15.11 6.07
CA VAL A 39 29.06 14.30 6.58
C VAL A 39 29.69 13.19 7.40
N TRP A 40 29.17 12.97 8.61
CA TRP A 40 29.59 11.87 9.46
C TRP A 40 28.36 11.05 9.86
N ALA A 41 28.53 9.73 9.91
CA ALA A 41 27.53 8.81 10.40
C ALA A 41 28.23 7.89 11.42
N GLY A 42 27.63 7.79 12.61
CA GLY A 42 28.08 6.85 13.64
C GLY A 42 27.18 5.63 13.64
N ALA A 43 27.76 4.44 13.60
CA ALA A 43 27.02 3.19 13.83
C ALA A 43 27.57 2.53 15.10
N PHE A 44 26.69 2.29 16.07
CA PHE A 44 27.02 1.54 17.27
C PHE A 44 26.49 0.12 17.13
N GLY A 45 27.37 -0.88 17.25
CA GLY A 45 27.00 -2.29 17.16
C GLY A 45 27.25 -3.01 18.48
N TYR A 46 26.31 -3.87 18.87
CA TYR A 46 26.48 -4.77 20.02
C TYR A 46 26.96 -6.14 19.53
N GLU A 47 27.88 -6.78 20.24
CA GLU A 47 28.49 -8.06 19.82
C GLU A 47 27.55 -9.29 19.98
N SER A 48 26.41 -9.18 20.67
CA SER A 48 25.58 -10.33 21.00
C SER A 48 24.11 -9.94 21.19
N MET A 49 23.38 -9.76 20.09
CA MET A 49 21.93 -9.53 20.12
C MET A 49 21.12 -10.52 19.30
N GLY A 50 21.78 -11.49 18.67
CA GLY A 50 21.14 -12.61 18.01
C GLY A 50 21.53 -13.94 18.66
N PRO A 51 20.88 -15.03 18.27
CA PRO A 51 21.21 -16.35 18.75
C PRO A 51 22.67 -16.70 18.46
N THR A 52 23.41 -17.10 19.50
CA THR A 52 24.82 -17.53 19.36
C THR A 52 24.95 -19.03 19.11
N ASP A 53 23.84 -19.76 19.16
CA ASP A 53 23.76 -21.19 18.90
C ASP A 53 22.45 -21.54 18.17
N PRO A 54 22.39 -22.67 17.44
CA PRO A 54 21.23 -23.05 16.63
C PRO A 54 19.93 -23.23 17.43
N SER A 55 20.00 -23.48 18.75
CA SER A 55 18.80 -23.68 19.57
C SER A 55 18.10 -22.37 19.93
N GLY A 56 18.77 -21.23 19.78
CA GLY A 56 18.20 -19.91 19.98
C GLY A 56 17.50 -19.32 18.75
N PHE A 57 17.65 -19.91 17.56
CA PHE A 57 16.95 -19.47 16.36
C PHE A 57 15.49 -19.91 16.40
N GLY A 58 14.59 -18.99 16.04
CA GLY A 58 13.20 -19.32 15.77
C GLY A 58 13.07 -20.21 14.52
N SER A 59 12.02 -21.02 14.46
CA SER A 59 11.73 -21.84 13.27
C SER A 59 11.10 -21.03 12.12
N ALA A 60 10.72 -19.78 12.39
CA ALA A 60 10.12 -18.87 11.42
C ALA A 60 10.49 -17.42 11.78
N SER A 61 10.78 -16.61 10.76
CA SER A 61 11.05 -15.17 10.91
C SER A 61 10.00 -14.36 10.15
N TYR A 62 9.04 -13.83 10.89
CA TYR A 62 7.97 -12.99 10.35
C TYR A 62 8.38 -11.52 10.31
N TYR A 63 7.81 -10.77 9.36
CA TYR A 63 7.86 -9.31 9.40
C TYR A 63 7.14 -8.81 10.67
N PRO A 64 7.74 -7.88 11.45
CA PRO A 64 7.11 -7.34 12.65
C PRO A 64 6.06 -6.28 12.29
N GLN A 65 4.92 -6.72 11.76
CA GLN A 65 3.78 -5.83 11.46
C GLN A 65 3.31 -5.11 12.73
N GLY A 66 2.89 -3.85 12.58
CA GLY A 66 2.52 -2.97 13.67
C GLY A 66 3.65 -2.04 14.10
N ALA A 67 4.88 -2.26 13.61
CA ALA A 67 6.05 -1.46 13.96
C ALA A 67 5.93 0.01 13.55
N ALA A 68 5.20 0.29 12.48
CA ALA A 68 4.91 1.63 11.99
C ALA A 68 3.41 1.98 12.10
N THR A 69 2.68 1.33 13.01
CA THR A 69 1.27 1.62 13.24
C THR A 69 1.08 2.73 14.25
N VAL A 70 0.40 3.79 13.81
CA VAL A 70 0.04 4.96 14.64
C VAL A 70 -1.48 5.04 14.89
N GLY A 71 -2.28 4.33 14.09
CA GLY A 71 -3.74 4.31 14.25
C GLY A 71 -4.23 3.50 15.46
N ASP A 72 -5.45 3.80 15.91
CA ASP A 72 -6.09 3.11 17.04
C ASP A 72 -6.54 1.69 16.68
N ALA A 73 -5.72 0.71 17.05
CA ALA A 73 -6.00 -0.71 16.88
C ALA A 73 -7.20 -1.23 17.70
N SER A 74 -7.72 -0.46 18.66
CA SER A 74 -8.87 -0.90 19.48
C SER A 74 -10.22 -0.74 18.76
N ASN A 75 -10.28 0.09 17.72
CA ASN A 75 -11.49 0.36 16.95
C ASN A 75 -11.25 0.29 15.43
N PRO A 76 -10.90 -0.89 14.88
CA PRO A 76 -10.63 -1.04 13.46
C PRO A 76 -11.92 -0.92 12.63
N TYR A 77 -11.81 -0.24 11.50
CA TYR A 77 -12.85 -0.20 10.46
C TYR A 77 -12.60 -1.30 9.44
N ASN A 78 -13.54 -2.26 9.35
CA ASN A 78 -13.43 -3.39 8.42
C ASN A 78 -13.93 -3.00 7.04
N LEU A 79 -13.05 -3.09 6.05
CA LEU A 79 -13.37 -2.88 4.65
C LEU A 79 -13.98 -4.14 4.05
N HIS A 80 -14.93 -3.94 3.16
CA HIS A 80 -15.57 -5.01 2.42
C HIS A 80 -15.51 -4.65 0.94
N GLY A 81 -15.13 -5.60 0.08
CA GLY A 81 -15.17 -5.39 -1.37
C GLY A 81 -16.57 -4.98 -1.83
N GLN A 82 -16.65 -4.16 -2.89
CA GLN A 82 -17.94 -3.60 -3.29
C GLN A 82 -18.94 -4.69 -3.69
N GLY A 83 -20.07 -4.70 -2.97
CA GLY A 83 -21.03 -5.80 -3.02
C GLY A 83 -21.75 -5.90 -4.36
N PHE A 84 -21.40 -6.90 -5.17
CA PHE A 84 -22.14 -7.37 -6.35
C PHE A 84 -23.66 -7.45 -6.14
N GLY A 85 -24.11 -7.67 -4.89
CA GLY A 85 -25.52 -7.68 -4.52
C GLY A 85 -26.29 -6.39 -4.84
N LEU A 86 -25.68 -5.20 -4.65
CA LEU A 86 -26.33 -3.92 -4.96
C LEU A 86 -26.52 -3.72 -6.47
N LEU A 87 -25.53 -4.16 -7.27
CA LEU A 87 -25.61 -4.15 -8.73
C LEU A 87 -26.76 -5.07 -9.22
N VAL A 88 -26.84 -6.29 -8.71
CA VAL A 88 -27.92 -7.23 -9.07
C VAL A 88 -29.29 -6.67 -8.69
N LEU A 89 -29.43 -6.11 -7.50
CA LEU A 89 -30.66 -5.46 -7.06
C LEU A 89 -31.05 -4.30 -7.99
N SER A 90 -30.08 -3.47 -8.36
CA SER A 90 -30.29 -2.34 -9.29
C SER A 90 -30.72 -2.80 -10.68
N ILE A 91 -30.14 -3.87 -11.20
CA ILE A 91 -30.54 -4.45 -12.49
C ILE A 91 -31.97 -5.00 -12.42
N LEU A 92 -32.31 -5.76 -11.38
CA LEU A 92 -33.66 -6.33 -11.21
C LEU A 92 -34.73 -5.23 -11.10
N THR A 93 -34.45 -4.20 -10.31
CA THR A 93 -35.35 -3.06 -10.15
C THR A 93 -35.49 -2.25 -11.43
N LEU A 94 -34.41 -2.06 -12.18
CA LEU A 94 -34.46 -1.44 -13.51
C LEU A 94 -35.36 -2.23 -14.47
N VAL A 95 -35.22 -3.56 -14.52
CA VAL A 95 -36.07 -4.42 -15.37
C VAL A 95 -37.55 -4.27 -15.00
N ILE A 96 -37.87 -4.27 -13.70
CA ILE A 96 -39.24 -4.03 -13.23
C ILE A 96 -39.74 -2.67 -13.70
N LEU A 97 -38.96 -1.60 -13.52
CA LEU A 97 -39.33 -0.26 -13.95
C LEU A 97 -39.53 -0.20 -15.47
N ILE A 98 -38.67 -0.84 -16.27
CA ILE A 98 -38.83 -0.93 -17.74
C ILE A 98 -40.17 -1.60 -18.10
N VAL A 99 -40.53 -2.70 -17.44
CA VAL A 99 -41.83 -3.36 -17.65
C VAL A 99 -42.99 -2.41 -17.33
N PHE A 100 -42.88 -1.59 -16.28
CA PHE A 100 -43.86 -0.54 -15.99
C PHE A 100 -43.87 0.59 -17.02
N ALA A 101 -42.73 0.95 -17.58
CA ALA A 101 -42.61 1.97 -18.62
C ALA A 101 -43.32 1.56 -19.92
N LEU A 102 -43.38 0.25 -20.23
CA LEU A 102 -44.10 -0.28 -21.38
C LEU A 102 -45.63 -0.17 -21.24
N ARG A 103 -46.16 0.06 -20.02
CA ARG A 103 -47.59 0.30 -19.84
C ARG A 103 -47.97 1.71 -20.32
N PRO A 104 -49.18 1.88 -20.88
CA PRO A 104 -49.68 3.20 -21.25
C PRO A 104 -49.79 4.08 -20.01
N THR A 105 -49.32 5.33 -20.12
CA THR A 105 -49.30 6.26 -18.99
C THR A 105 -50.60 7.05 -18.90
N THR A 106 -51.06 7.28 -17.67
CA THR A 106 -52.18 8.16 -17.33
C THR A 106 -51.74 9.62 -17.17
N SER A 107 -50.43 9.91 -17.06
CA SER A 107 -49.93 11.26 -16.77
C SER A 107 -48.49 11.50 -17.22
N TYR A 108 -48.31 12.28 -18.28
CA TYR A 108 -46.99 12.66 -18.79
C TYR A 108 -46.11 13.41 -17.77
N GLY A 109 -46.68 14.28 -16.94
CA GLY A 109 -45.91 14.98 -15.90
C GLY A 109 -45.34 14.05 -14.83
N LEU A 110 -46.00 12.93 -14.56
CA LEU A 110 -45.51 11.94 -13.60
C LEU A 110 -44.43 11.05 -14.22
N ARG A 111 -44.61 10.71 -15.50
CA ARG A 111 -43.64 9.93 -16.29
C ARG A 111 -42.32 10.68 -16.49
N PHE A 112 -42.37 11.93 -16.94
CA PHE A 112 -41.15 12.70 -17.21
C PHE A 112 -40.61 13.46 -15.99
N GLY A 113 -41.47 13.79 -15.00
CA GLY A 113 -41.06 14.56 -13.82
C GLY A 113 -40.52 13.72 -12.65
N MET A 114 -40.90 12.45 -12.53
CA MET A 114 -40.47 11.59 -11.42
C MET A 114 -39.93 10.24 -11.90
N PHE A 115 -40.65 9.55 -12.79
CA PHE A 115 -40.26 8.21 -13.22
C PHE A 115 -38.95 8.20 -14.01
N VAL A 116 -38.82 9.01 -15.06
CA VAL A 116 -37.59 9.08 -15.88
C VAL A 116 -36.37 9.55 -15.06
N PRO A 117 -36.44 10.63 -14.26
CA PRO A 117 -35.34 11.00 -13.37
C PRO A 117 -34.96 9.89 -12.40
N GLY A 118 -35.94 9.19 -11.81
CA GLY A 118 -35.68 8.05 -10.92
C GLY A 118 -34.94 6.91 -11.61
N VAL A 119 -35.34 6.56 -12.84
CA VAL A 119 -34.65 5.55 -13.68
C VAL A 119 -33.22 5.98 -14.01
N LEU A 120 -32.99 7.25 -14.36
CA LEU A 120 -31.65 7.76 -14.66
C LEU A 120 -30.73 7.73 -13.42
N MET A 121 -31.24 8.16 -12.27
CA MET A 121 -30.50 8.10 -11.01
C MET A 121 -30.14 6.65 -10.63
N LEU A 122 -31.08 5.71 -10.81
CA LEU A 122 -30.84 4.29 -10.57
C LEU A 122 -29.84 3.69 -11.55
N MET A 123 -29.86 4.11 -12.82
CA MET A 123 -28.88 3.67 -13.82
C MET A 123 -27.47 4.17 -13.47
N VAL A 124 -27.33 5.45 -13.14
CA VAL A 124 -26.02 6.05 -12.84
C VAL A 124 -25.48 5.52 -11.50
N GLY A 125 -26.26 5.59 -10.43
CA GLY A 125 -25.82 5.21 -9.09
C GLY A 125 -25.83 3.70 -8.83
N GLY A 126 -26.76 2.96 -9.43
CA GLY A 126 -26.94 1.53 -9.15
C GLY A 126 -26.28 0.59 -10.16
N ILE A 127 -25.95 1.07 -11.36
CA ILE A 127 -25.35 0.24 -12.41
C ILE A 127 -24.00 0.79 -12.84
N LEU A 128 -23.95 2.02 -13.37
CA LEU A 128 -22.70 2.58 -13.90
C LEU A 128 -21.64 2.76 -12.82
N HIS A 129 -22.02 3.26 -11.64
CA HIS A 129 -21.09 3.46 -10.53
C HIS A 129 -20.48 2.14 -10.03
N PRO A 130 -21.26 1.11 -9.63
CA PRO A 130 -20.67 -0.15 -9.21
C PRO A 130 -19.89 -0.87 -10.31
N LEU A 131 -20.30 -0.77 -11.59
CA LEU A 131 -19.51 -1.34 -12.69
C LEU A 131 -18.14 -0.68 -12.83
N TRP A 132 -18.07 0.63 -12.61
CA TRP A 132 -16.82 1.37 -12.68
C TRP A 132 -15.91 1.00 -11.51
N ALA A 133 -16.44 0.96 -10.28
CA ALA A 133 -15.68 0.52 -9.12
C ALA A 133 -15.15 -0.91 -9.26
N ILE A 134 -15.97 -1.86 -9.76
CA ILE A 134 -15.53 -3.24 -10.03
C ILE A 134 -14.42 -3.26 -11.08
N ALA A 135 -14.49 -2.39 -12.08
CA ALA A 135 -13.44 -2.29 -13.09
C ALA A 135 -12.14 -1.71 -12.50
N ASP A 136 -12.25 -0.74 -11.60
CA ASP A 136 -11.11 -0.14 -10.91
C ASP A 136 -10.47 -1.12 -9.90
N GLU A 137 -11.26 -1.98 -9.26
CA GLU A 137 -10.75 -3.06 -8.40
C GLU A 137 -9.88 -4.10 -9.15
N VAL A 138 -9.91 -4.15 -10.49
CA VAL A 138 -9.09 -5.09 -11.29
C VAL A 138 -7.63 -4.61 -11.33
N GLN A 139 -6.70 -5.55 -11.25
CA GLN A 139 -5.28 -5.24 -11.43
C GLN A 139 -5.01 -4.79 -12.88
N HIS A 140 -4.36 -3.64 -13.04
CA HIS A 140 -3.96 -3.16 -14.36
C HIS A 140 -2.72 -3.92 -14.88
N ASP A 141 -2.54 -3.99 -16.21
CA ASP A 141 -1.48 -4.80 -16.84
C ASP A 141 -0.04 -4.39 -16.44
N ASP A 142 0.13 -3.18 -15.91
CA ASP A 142 1.40 -2.61 -15.45
C ASP A 142 1.49 -2.43 -13.94
N GLU A 143 0.49 -2.89 -13.18
CA GLU A 143 0.52 -2.92 -11.72
C GLU A 143 1.10 -4.23 -11.20
N MET A 144 1.96 -4.13 -10.19
CA MET A 144 2.52 -5.26 -9.45
C MET A 144 1.73 -5.49 -8.16
N LEU A 145 1.69 -6.74 -7.70
CA LEU A 145 1.23 -7.08 -6.35
C LEU A 145 2.38 -6.92 -5.35
N LEU A 146 2.07 -7.01 -4.05
CA LEU A 146 3.10 -6.96 -3.01
C LEU A 146 4.13 -8.08 -3.17
N ASP A 147 3.69 -9.30 -3.49
CA ASP A 147 4.59 -10.44 -3.71
C ASP A 147 5.53 -10.19 -4.91
N ASP A 148 5.02 -9.60 -5.99
CA ASP A 148 5.83 -9.25 -7.16
C ASP A 148 6.88 -8.17 -6.81
N LEU A 149 6.50 -7.18 -5.99
CA LEU A 149 7.42 -6.16 -5.49
C LEU A 149 8.55 -6.79 -4.67
N ILE A 150 8.21 -7.73 -3.77
CA ILE A 150 9.18 -8.45 -2.93
C ILE A 150 10.11 -9.30 -3.81
N ASP A 151 9.58 -10.07 -4.75
CA ASP A 151 10.37 -10.91 -5.65
C ASP A 151 11.33 -10.06 -6.51
N MET A 152 10.84 -8.95 -7.08
CA MET A 152 11.67 -7.99 -7.83
C MET A 152 12.79 -7.41 -6.95
N ARG A 153 12.44 -6.99 -5.73
CA ARG A 153 13.40 -6.41 -4.78
C ARG A 153 14.48 -7.42 -4.39
N LEU A 154 14.10 -8.66 -4.08
CA LEU A 154 15.03 -9.73 -3.74
C LEU A 154 15.93 -10.11 -4.92
N GLN A 155 15.39 -10.16 -6.14
CA GLN A 155 16.20 -10.38 -7.34
C GLN A 155 17.24 -9.26 -7.54
N GLN A 156 16.84 -8.00 -7.41
CA GLN A 156 17.75 -6.86 -7.52
C GLN A 156 18.88 -6.94 -6.48
N LEU A 157 18.56 -7.26 -5.23
CA LEU A 157 19.54 -7.41 -4.15
C LEU A 157 20.46 -8.62 -4.37
N TRP A 158 19.94 -9.71 -4.93
CA TRP A 158 20.75 -10.86 -5.33
C TRP A 158 21.80 -10.48 -6.38
N ASP A 159 21.39 -9.75 -7.41
CA ASP A 159 22.29 -9.36 -8.51
C ASP A 159 23.41 -8.43 -8.05
N VAL A 160 23.12 -7.48 -7.15
CA VAL A 160 24.16 -6.56 -6.62
C VAL A 160 25.01 -7.17 -5.50
N SER A 161 24.59 -8.29 -4.91
CA SER A 161 25.38 -9.00 -3.90
C SER A 161 26.58 -9.76 -4.49
N ALA A 162 26.60 -9.99 -5.81
CA ALA A 162 27.63 -10.72 -6.51
C ALA A 162 29.04 -10.11 -6.30
N GLU A 163 30.06 -10.97 -6.34
CA GLU A 163 31.45 -10.53 -6.26
C GLU A 163 31.82 -9.69 -7.50
N GLY A 164 32.51 -8.57 -7.26
CA GLY A 164 32.96 -7.65 -8.32
C GLY A 164 32.00 -6.52 -8.69
N VAL A 165 30.80 -6.47 -8.09
CA VAL A 165 29.91 -5.30 -8.21
C VAL A 165 30.53 -4.09 -7.51
N PRO A 166 30.68 -2.93 -8.17
CA PRO A 166 31.21 -1.71 -7.56
C PRO A 166 30.42 -1.28 -6.32
N GLU A 167 31.11 -0.72 -5.32
CA GLU A 167 30.46 -0.27 -4.08
C GLU A 167 29.40 0.81 -4.33
N GLN A 168 29.61 1.69 -5.32
CA GLN A 168 28.63 2.70 -5.70
C GLN A 168 27.33 2.08 -6.24
N THR A 169 27.43 1.05 -7.08
CA THR A 169 26.28 0.32 -7.63
C THR A 169 25.54 -0.40 -6.51
N LEU A 170 26.27 -1.08 -5.63
CA LEU A 170 25.71 -1.71 -4.43
C LEU A 170 24.92 -0.68 -3.60
N ALA A 171 25.55 0.44 -3.23
CA ALA A 171 24.93 1.47 -2.40
C ALA A 171 23.69 2.07 -3.07
N THR A 172 23.73 2.29 -4.39
CA THR A 172 22.60 2.84 -5.15
C THR A 172 21.39 1.91 -5.09
N HIS A 173 21.57 0.62 -5.40
CA HIS A 173 20.47 -0.33 -5.40
C HIS A 173 20.02 -0.72 -3.98
N THR A 174 20.93 -0.92 -3.03
CA THR A 174 20.58 -1.18 -1.63
C THR A 174 19.80 -0.01 -1.03
N GLY A 175 20.17 1.23 -1.35
CA GLY A 175 19.50 2.43 -0.86
C GLY A 175 18.13 2.68 -1.47
N ALA A 176 17.88 2.21 -2.70
CA ALA A 176 16.65 2.48 -3.44
C ALA A 176 15.40 2.01 -2.68
N THR A 177 14.46 2.91 -2.41
CA THR A 177 13.20 2.61 -1.70
C THR A 177 12.37 1.65 -2.51
N TRP A 178 12.00 0.51 -1.92
CA TRP A 178 11.28 -0.58 -2.59
C TRP A 178 11.97 -1.11 -3.86
N GLY A 179 13.28 -0.85 -4.01
CA GLY A 179 14.05 -1.20 -5.20
C GLY A 179 13.89 -0.25 -6.39
N MET A 180 13.15 0.84 -6.23
CA MET A 180 12.89 1.81 -7.29
C MET A 180 13.94 2.92 -7.32
N LEU A 181 14.60 3.09 -8.46
CA LEU A 181 15.60 4.12 -8.73
C LEU A 181 14.97 5.47 -9.12
N ASP A 182 15.82 6.50 -9.24
CA ASP A 182 15.41 7.83 -9.72
C ASP A 182 14.82 7.75 -11.13
N GLY A 183 13.60 8.27 -11.30
CA GLY A 183 12.84 8.23 -12.54
C GLY A 183 12.05 6.95 -12.79
N GLU A 184 12.15 5.93 -11.91
CA GLU A 184 11.31 4.73 -11.99
C GLU A 184 9.91 4.97 -11.41
N HIS A 185 8.96 4.11 -11.78
CA HIS A 185 7.57 4.20 -11.36
C HIS A 185 7.20 3.01 -10.49
N LEU A 186 6.73 3.28 -9.27
CA LEU A 186 6.06 2.29 -8.44
C LEU A 186 4.58 2.25 -8.81
N LYS A 187 4.13 1.10 -9.31
CA LYS A 187 2.71 0.83 -9.59
C LYS A 187 2.27 -0.39 -8.81
N LEU A 188 1.73 -0.20 -7.62
CA LEU A 188 1.43 -1.28 -6.68
C LEU A 188 -0.07 -1.33 -6.39
N LYS A 189 -0.66 -2.52 -6.54
CA LYS A 189 -2.01 -2.81 -6.08
C LYS A 189 -1.96 -3.51 -4.72
N LEU A 190 -2.73 -3.00 -3.77
CA LEU A 190 -2.88 -3.56 -2.44
C LEU A 190 -4.32 -3.96 -2.16
N THR A 191 -4.49 -5.06 -1.44
CA THR A 191 -5.77 -5.48 -0.87
C THR A 191 -5.73 -5.20 0.62
N ILE A 192 -6.67 -4.40 1.13
CA ILE A 192 -6.74 -3.94 2.50
C ILE A 192 -8.02 -4.47 3.12
N GLU A 193 -7.90 -5.14 4.26
CA GLU A 193 -9.05 -5.64 5.00
C GLU A 193 -9.52 -4.68 6.09
N GLN A 194 -8.60 -3.90 6.66
CA GLN A 194 -8.87 -3.07 7.82
C GLN A 194 -8.19 -1.70 7.70
N ALA A 195 -8.87 -0.67 8.21
CA ALA A 195 -8.32 0.66 8.37
C ALA A 195 -8.44 1.11 9.83
N LEU A 196 -7.39 1.71 10.36
CA LEU A 196 -7.30 2.20 11.73
C LEU A 196 -7.47 3.72 11.75
N PRO A 197 -8.37 4.27 12.57
CA PRO A 197 -8.52 5.71 12.67
C PRO A 197 -7.33 6.35 13.39
N LEU A 198 -6.90 7.53 12.92
CA LEU A 198 -5.95 8.39 13.61
C LEU A 198 -6.68 9.53 14.34
N ASP A 199 -6.00 10.15 15.30
CA ASP A 199 -6.53 11.26 16.11
C ASP A 199 -6.83 12.53 15.29
N ASP A 200 -6.17 12.69 14.14
CA ASP A 200 -6.33 13.83 13.23
C ASP A 200 -7.46 13.64 12.18
N GLY A 201 -8.13 12.49 12.19
CA GLY A 201 -9.21 12.14 11.27
C GLY A 201 -8.79 11.34 10.03
N ARG A 202 -7.48 11.12 9.82
CA ARG A 202 -6.96 10.24 8.78
C ARG A 202 -7.14 8.76 9.16
N TRP A 203 -6.87 7.86 8.23
CA TRP A 203 -7.01 6.41 8.39
C TRP A 203 -5.75 5.69 7.91
N GLN A 204 -5.16 4.84 8.75
CA GLN A 204 -4.05 3.97 8.36
C GLN A 204 -4.57 2.63 7.83
N LEU A 205 -4.10 2.23 6.67
CA LEU A 205 -4.48 0.99 6.00
C LEU A 205 -3.61 -0.16 6.49
N VAL A 206 -4.25 -1.28 6.83
CA VAL A 206 -3.58 -2.49 7.30
C VAL A 206 -3.55 -3.53 6.18
N VAL A 207 -2.33 -3.85 5.72
CA VAL A 207 -2.08 -4.85 4.67
C VAL A 207 -1.99 -6.24 5.33
N PRO A 208 -2.96 -7.14 5.15
CA PRO A 208 -2.97 -8.46 5.78
C PRO A 208 -1.79 -9.34 5.31
N GLU A 209 -1.33 -9.17 4.07
CA GLU A 209 -0.21 -9.94 3.52
C GLU A 209 1.08 -9.72 4.34
N LEU A 210 1.28 -8.53 4.93
CA LEU A 210 2.43 -8.23 5.78
C LEU A 210 2.43 -9.00 7.11
N GLU A 211 1.25 -9.29 7.68
CA GLU A 211 1.12 -10.07 8.92
C GLU A 211 1.67 -11.50 8.74
N SER A 212 1.34 -12.08 7.59
CA SER A 212 1.70 -13.46 7.25
C SER A 212 3.06 -13.60 6.57
N LEU A 213 3.73 -12.47 6.27
CA LEU A 213 4.96 -12.47 5.50
C LEU A 213 6.12 -13.08 6.28
N ARG A 214 6.64 -14.18 5.73
CA ARG A 214 7.83 -14.88 6.21
C ARG A 214 9.07 -14.41 5.47
N LEU A 215 9.87 -13.57 6.13
CA LEU A 215 11.11 -13.01 5.59
C LEU A 215 12.12 -14.11 5.27
N ASP A 216 12.20 -15.12 6.13
CA ASP A 216 13.06 -16.29 5.93
C ASP A 216 12.71 -17.06 4.66
N GLU A 217 11.43 -17.38 4.46
CA GLU A 217 10.97 -18.11 3.27
C GLU A 217 11.18 -17.31 1.98
N ALA A 218 10.88 -16.01 1.99
CA ALA A 218 11.08 -15.16 0.82
C ALA A 218 12.58 -15.08 0.43
N ILE A 219 13.45 -14.81 1.41
CA ILE A 219 14.89 -14.65 1.18
C ILE A 219 15.53 -15.98 0.75
N PHE A 220 15.30 -17.07 1.49
CA PHE A 220 15.88 -18.37 1.13
C PHE A 220 15.26 -18.97 -0.14
N GLY A 221 14.00 -18.64 -0.44
CA GLY A 221 13.38 -18.96 -1.71
C GLY A 221 14.15 -18.35 -2.89
N GLN A 222 14.58 -17.09 -2.76
CA GLN A 222 15.42 -16.44 -3.76
C GLN A 222 16.82 -17.07 -3.86
N VAL A 223 17.44 -17.43 -2.73
CA VAL A 223 18.73 -18.15 -2.73
C VAL A 223 18.62 -19.46 -3.52
N ALA A 224 17.56 -20.25 -3.27
CA ALA A 224 17.32 -21.49 -3.98
C ALA A 224 17.13 -21.28 -5.49
N LYS A 225 16.37 -20.25 -5.89
CA LYS A 225 16.23 -19.85 -7.31
C LYS A 225 17.61 -19.52 -7.92
N GLY A 226 18.42 -18.70 -7.25
CA GLY A 226 19.75 -18.28 -7.71
C GLY A 226 20.77 -19.43 -7.84
N GLN A 227 20.78 -20.36 -6.87
CA GLN A 227 21.66 -21.54 -6.89
C GLN A 227 21.38 -22.46 -8.09
N THR A 228 20.12 -22.62 -8.49
CA THR A 228 19.80 -23.44 -9.67
C THR A 228 20.28 -22.83 -11.00
N GLN A 229 20.55 -21.52 -11.03
CA GLN A 229 20.99 -20.80 -12.22
C GLN A 229 22.52 -20.73 -12.37
N GLN A 230 23.30 -20.88 -11.28
CA GLN A 230 24.76 -20.74 -11.30
C GLN A 230 25.48 -22.08 -11.02
N THR A 231 26.24 -22.55 -12.02
CA THR A 231 26.89 -23.88 -12.08
C THR A 231 28.30 -23.94 -11.47
N GLN A 232 28.75 -22.92 -10.72
CA GLN A 232 30.13 -22.85 -10.21
C GLN A 232 30.20 -23.09 -8.69
N GLN A 233 30.55 -24.32 -8.32
CA GLN A 233 30.87 -24.73 -6.95
C GLN A 233 32.04 -23.90 -6.37
N GLY A 234 31.74 -23.03 -5.41
CA GLY A 234 32.73 -22.38 -4.53
C GLY A 234 32.57 -20.87 -4.34
N MET A 235 31.93 -20.14 -5.26
CA MET A 235 31.70 -18.68 -5.16
C MET A 235 30.33 -18.31 -4.56
N LEU A 236 29.51 -19.32 -4.22
CA LEU A 236 28.11 -19.14 -3.83
C LEU A 236 27.93 -18.78 -2.35
N GLU A 237 28.85 -19.16 -1.46
CA GLU A 237 28.66 -19.01 -0.01
C GLU A 237 28.85 -17.54 0.45
N SER A 238 29.88 -16.85 -0.03
CA SER A 238 30.15 -15.44 0.29
C SER A 238 29.02 -14.53 -0.23
N GLN A 239 28.59 -14.74 -1.48
CA GLN A 239 27.46 -14.03 -2.08
C GLN A 239 26.18 -14.31 -1.30
N THR A 240 25.89 -15.57 -0.95
CA THR A 240 24.67 -15.94 -0.23
C THR A 240 24.61 -15.26 1.13
N VAL A 241 25.69 -15.31 1.93
CA VAL A 241 25.71 -14.65 3.25
C VAL A 241 25.51 -13.13 3.09
N ARG A 242 26.21 -12.50 2.16
CA ARG A 242 26.07 -11.07 1.88
C ARG A 242 24.66 -10.71 1.44
N PHE A 243 24.08 -11.50 0.54
CA PHE A 243 22.71 -11.34 0.07
C PHE A 243 21.72 -11.44 1.22
N VAL A 244 21.75 -12.51 2.01
CA VAL A 244 20.79 -12.75 3.09
C VAL A 244 20.79 -11.58 4.10
N LEU A 245 21.98 -11.11 4.49
CA LEU A 245 22.10 -9.97 5.40
C LEU A 245 21.58 -8.66 4.78
N LEU A 246 21.90 -8.40 3.51
CA LEU A 246 21.41 -7.21 2.80
C LEU A 246 19.90 -7.25 2.56
N ALA A 247 19.38 -8.40 2.14
CA ALA A 247 17.97 -8.64 1.88
C ALA A 247 17.15 -8.49 3.15
N GLY A 248 17.55 -9.14 4.24
CA GLY A 248 16.85 -9.02 5.52
C GLY A 248 16.73 -7.57 5.98
N ARG A 249 17.79 -6.76 5.82
CA ARG A 249 17.77 -5.36 6.24
C ARG A 249 16.92 -4.51 5.30
N SER A 250 17.19 -4.61 4.00
CA SER A 250 16.59 -3.72 3.02
C SER A 250 15.10 -3.99 2.90
N LEU A 251 14.70 -5.26 2.85
CA LEU A 251 13.29 -5.65 2.80
C LEU A 251 12.55 -5.21 4.06
N LEU A 252 13.12 -5.42 5.25
CA LEU A 252 12.49 -4.95 6.50
C LEU A 252 12.27 -3.43 6.50
N LEU A 253 13.28 -2.66 6.09
CA LEU A 253 13.17 -1.20 6.03
C LEU A 253 12.19 -0.74 4.95
N ASP A 254 12.19 -1.38 3.79
CA ASP A 254 11.28 -1.06 2.70
C ASP A 254 9.81 -1.31 3.11
N LEU A 255 9.53 -2.44 3.76
CA LEU A 255 8.18 -2.76 4.25
C LEU A 255 7.74 -1.85 5.40
N LEU A 256 8.66 -1.46 6.29
CA LEU A 256 8.40 -0.49 7.34
C LEU A 256 8.01 0.88 6.76
N MET A 257 8.71 1.33 5.72
CA MET A 257 8.38 2.57 5.01
C MET A 257 7.02 2.47 4.29
N LEU A 258 6.70 1.32 3.69
CA LEU A 258 5.39 1.09 3.10
C LEU A 258 4.29 1.21 4.16
N GLU A 259 4.41 0.46 5.26
CA GLU A 259 3.43 0.46 6.36
C GLU A 259 3.19 1.85 6.96
N ALA A 260 4.26 2.64 7.15
CA ALA A 260 4.17 4.00 7.67
C ALA A 260 3.42 4.97 6.72
N LEU A 261 3.59 4.77 5.42
CA LEU A 261 3.03 5.65 4.40
C LEU A 261 1.59 5.29 4.02
N LEU A 262 1.09 4.13 4.42
CA LEU A 262 -0.27 3.68 4.11
C LEU A 262 -1.31 4.41 4.97
N VAL A 263 -1.41 5.72 4.81
CA VAL A 263 -2.37 6.59 5.50
C VAL A 263 -3.13 7.40 4.45
N VAL A 264 -4.45 7.46 4.60
CA VAL A 264 -5.37 8.18 3.71
C VAL A 264 -6.22 9.17 4.49
N ASP A 265 -6.64 10.25 3.84
CA ASP A 265 -7.34 11.34 4.51
C ASP A 265 -8.83 11.04 4.77
N ASP A 266 -9.47 10.31 3.85
CA ASP A 266 -10.90 9.98 3.91
C ASP A 266 -11.13 8.54 4.34
N VAL A 267 -12.33 8.26 4.86
CA VAL A 267 -12.77 6.90 5.21
C VAL A 267 -12.76 6.06 3.94
N PRO A 268 -12.04 4.92 3.89
CA PRO A 268 -12.01 4.13 2.67
C PRO A 268 -13.35 3.48 2.34
N GLU A 269 -13.70 3.48 1.05
CA GLU A 269 -14.95 2.91 0.55
C GLU A 269 -14.76 1.48 0.00
N SER A 270 -13.55 1.15 -0.46
CA SER A 270 -13.17 -0.14 -1.02
C SER A 270 -11.98 -0.78 -0.31
N SER A 271 -11.89 -2.11 -0.41
CA SER A 271 -10.73 -2.90 0.03
C SER A 271 -9.55 -2.85 -0.95
N VAL A 272 -9.68 -2.26 -2.12
CA VAL A 272 -8.59 -2.21 -3.11
C VAL A 272 -8.00 -0.81 -3.17
N PHE A 273 -6.67 -0.73 -3.16
CA PHE A 273 -5.92 0.50 -3.29
C PHE A 273 -4.83 0.39 -4.34
N HIS A 274 -4.58 1.50 -5.02
CA HIS A 274 -3.60 1.63 -6.08
C HIS A 274 -2.60 2.71 -5.68
N ILE A 275 -1.31 2.39 -5.80
CA ILE A 275 -0.20 3.32 -5.60
C ILE A 275 0.45 3.53 -6.97
N ASP A 276 0.50 4.77 -7.44
CA ASP A 276 1.19 5.14 -8.69
C ASP A 276 2.12 6.32 -8.44
N ALA A 277 3.35 6.00 -8.03
CA ALA A 277 4.32 6.99 -7.59
C ALA A 277 5.52 7.04 -8.54
N THR A 278 5.84 8.25 -9.04
CA THR A 278 7.13 8.47 -9.71
C THR A 278 8.20 8.71 -8.66
N MET A 279 9.29 7.96 -8.72
CA MET A 279 10.35 8.00 -7.72
C MET A 279 11.41 9.02 -8.10
N VAL A 280 11.87 9.79 -7.12
CA VAL A 280 12.92 10.79 -7.28
C VAL A 280 14.02 10.61 -6.24
N GLN A 281 15.26 10.93 -6.60
CA GLN A 281 16.39 10.88 -5.67
C GLN A 281 16.19 11.83 -4.47
N THR A 282 16.61 11.37 -3.29
CA THR A 282 16.60 12.14 -2.05
C THR A 282 17.77 11.76 -1.15
N GLN A 283 17.89 12.44 -0.01
CA GLN A 283 18.88 12.09 1.00
C GLN A 283 18.56 10.72 1.61
N ALA A 284 19.54 9.83 1.65
CA ALA A 284 19.40 8.50 2.25
C ALA A 284 19.51 8.56 3.78
N ALA A 285 18.78 7.68 4.45
CA ALA A 285 18.98 7.35 5.85
C ALA A 285 20.11 6.31 6.02
N GLY A 286 20.63 6.19 7.24
CA GLY A 286 21.69 5.24 7.57
C GLY A 286 23.09 5.71 7.15
N SER A 287 24.00 4.75 6.98
CA SER A 287 25.39 5.02 6.64
C SER A 287 25.63 5.01 5.13
N PHE A 288 26.66 5.71 4.65
CA PHE A 288 27.03 5.70 3.23
C PHE A 288 27.28 4.29 2.66
N ALA A 289 27.83 3.38 3.48
CA ALA A 289 28.10 1.99 3.08
C ALA A 289 26.86 1.07 3.12
N ALA A 290 25.76 1.54 3.73
CA ALA A 290 24.51 0.80 3.82
C ALA A 290 23.35 1.80 3.87
N PRO A 291 23.10 2.54 2.77
CA PRO A 291 22.04 3.52 2.73
C PRO A 291 20.67 2.83 2.84
N ALA A 292 19.67 3.60 3.18
CA ALA A 292 18.27 3.21 3.12
C ALA A 292 17.45 4.40 2.61
N TRP A 293 16.41 4.10 1.85
CA TRP A 293 15.41 5.06 1.40
C TRP A 293 15.97 6.27 0.62
N SER A 294 16.91 6.04 -0.29
CA SER A 294 17.58 7.05 -1.11
C SER A 294 16.72 7.60 -2.26
N THR A 295 15.53 7.04 -2.47
CA THR A 295 14.51 7.54 -3.39
C THR A 295 13.21 7.80 -2.65
N ARG A 296 12.36 8.67 -3.17
CA ARG A 296 11.04 8.96 -2.58
C ARG A 296 9.99 9.16 -3.67
N PRO A 297 8.71 8.98 -3.36
CA PRO A 297 7.63 9.52 -4.19
C PRO A 297 7.83 11.00 -4.47
N SER A 298 7.67 11.40 -5.72
CA SER A 298 7.82 12.79 -6.17
C SER A 298 6.82 13.74 -5.51
N SER A 299 5.65 13.23 -5.11
CA SER A 299 4.58 13.93 -4.39
C SER A 299 4.97 14.33 -2.96
N ILE A 300 5.78 13.54 -2.26
CA ILE A 300 6.20 13.83 -0.87
C ILE A 300 7.38 14.79 -0.88
N SER A 301 7.34 15.90 -0.14
CA SER A 301 8.47 16.84 -0.14
C SER A 301 9.76 16.23 0.44
N ALA A 302 10.93 16.73 0.02
CA ALA A 302 12.20 16.23 0.57
C ALA A 302 12.34 16.46 2.09
N SER A 303 11.77 17.54 2.61
CA SER A 303 11.78 17.83 4.05
C SER A 303 10.89 16.88 4.85
N ASP A 304 9.71 16.54 4.31
CA ASP A 304 8.80 15.60 4.98
C ASP A 304 9.36 14.19 4.92
N TRP A 305 9.99 13.82 3.80
CA TRP A 305 10.70 12.55 3.69
C TRP A 305 11.83 12.42 4.71
N VAL A 306 12.68 13.44 4.85
CA VAL A 306 13.78 13.40 5.83
C VAL A 306 13.26 13.35 7.27
N ARG A 307 12.13 14.03 7.57
CA ARG A 307 11.47 13.90 8.87
C ARG A 307 11.00 12.47 9.12
N LEU A 308 10.24 11.91 8.17
CA LEU A 308 9.74 10.55 8.23
C LEU A 308 10.89 9.54 8.39
N GLN A 309 11.95 9.66 7.61
CA GLN A 309 13.15 8.83 7.77
C GLN A 309 13.74 8.95 9.17
N GLY A 310 13.83 10.17 9.71
CA GLY A 310 14.42 10.42 11.02
C GLY A 310 13.61 9.83 12.18
N SER A 311 12.29 9.84 12.09
CA SER A 311 11.43 9.29 13.14
C SER A 311 11.13 7.81 12.95
N LEU A 312 11.07 7.30 11.72
CA LEU A 312 10.77 5.90 11.42
C LEU A 312 11.98 4.97 11.49
N PHE A 313 13.19 5.48 11.23
CA PHE A 313 14.38 4.63 11.21
C PHE A 313 14.57 3.96 12.58
N PRO A 314 14.63 2.62 12.64
CA PRO A 314 14.58 1.89 13.91
C PRO A 314 15.81 2.16 14.76
N GLU A 315 15.62 2.14 16.08
CA GLU A 315 16.74 2.24 17.03
C GLU A 315 17.71 1.07 16.89
N ARG A 316 17.19 -0.09 16.49
CA ARG A 316 17.98 -1.32 16.39
C ARG A 316 17.41 -2.31 15.39
N ILE A 317 18.30 -2.81 14.54
CA ILE A 317 18.08 -4.00 13.71
C ILE A 317 19.24 -4.96 13.95
N SER A 318 18.92 -6.22 14.21
CA SER A 318 19.89 -7.33 14.23
C SER A 318 19.36 -8.44 13.34
N ILE A 319 20.14 -8.81 12.33
CA ILE A 319 19.84 -9.92 11.42
C ILE A 319 20.94 -10.95 11.64
N SER A 320 20.53 -12.14 12.03
CA SER A 320 21.43 -13.26 12.31
C SER A 320 21.12 -14.39 11.35
N LEU A 321 22.17 -14.93 10.74
CA LEU A 321 22.11 -16.09 9.87
C LEU A 321 22.82 -17.24 10.57
N CYS A 322 22.19 -18.41 10.64
CA CYS A 322 22.86 -19.61 11.12
C CYS A 322 23.76 -20.17 10.02
N ASP A 323 25.06 -20.16 10.26
CA ASP A 323 26.05 -20.89 9.44
C ASP A 323 26.10 -22.37 9.91
N CYS A 324 24.94 -23.03 9.85
CA CYS A 324 24.75 -24.42 10.26
C CYS A 324 24.05 -25.21 9.14
N ASP A 325 23.90 -26.53 9.29
CA ASP A 325 23.22 -27.38 8.27
C ASP A 325 21.73 -27.03 8.05
N LEU A 326 21.21 -25.99 8.70
CA LEU A 326 19.83 -25.49 8.61
C LEU A 326 19.85 -24.03 8.15
N ASP A 327 19.03 -23.71 7.15
CA ASP A 327 18.80 -22.33 6.69
C ASP A 327 17.91 -21.60 7.71
N LEU A 328 18.53 -21.05 8.76
CA LEU A 328 17.83 -20.31 9.83
C LEU A 328 18.20 -18.83 9.79
N LEU A 329 17.17 -17.99 9.75
CA LEU A 329 17.27 -16.53 9.82
C LEU A 329 16.55 -16.06 11.07
N ASP A 330 17.20 -15.20 11.84
CA ASP A 330 16.56 -14.48 12.96
C ASP A 330 16.67 -12.97 12.72
N VAL A 331 15.54 -12.29 12.91
CA VAL A 331 15.43 -10.83 12.74
C VAL A 331 14.90 -10.27 14.04
N THR A 332 15.79 -9.61 14.78
CA THR A 332 15.44 -8.84 15.97
C THR A 332 15.32 -7.37 15.58
N PHE A 333 14.18 -6.79 15.87
CA PHE A 333 13.82 -5.42 15.50
C PHE A 333 13.35 -4.66 16.75
N LEU A 334 13.87 -3.45 16.94
CA LEU A 334 13.36 -2.49 17.91
C LEU A 334 12.88 -1.25 17.14
N PRO A 335 11.56 -0.95 17.13
CA PRO A 335 11.03 0.23 16.47
C PRO A 335 11.60 1.51 17.09
N SER A 336 11.39 2.62 16.40
CA SER A 336 11.65 3.94 16.95
C SER A 336 10.54 4.34 17.92
N ASP A 337 10.91 4.82 19.11
CA ASP A 337 9.96 5.37 20.09
C ASP A 337 9.45 6.77 19.70
N GLY A 338 10.01 7.37 18.64
CA GLY A 338 9.72 8.75 18.22
C GLY A 338 8.80 8.90 17.02
N PHE A 339 8.31 7.80 16.44
CA PHE A 339 7.41 7.85 15.28
C PHE A 339 5.96 8.09 15.72
N ASP A 340 5.33 9.16 15.21
CA ASP A 340 3.93 9.47 15.47
C ASP A 340 3.17 9.89 14.19
N GLY A 341 1.86 10.17 14.35
CA GLY A 341 1.01 10.56 13.23
C GLY A 341 1.43 11.88 12.55
N ASP A 342 2.07 12.81 13.28
CA ASP A 342 2.47 14.11 12.75
C ASP A 342 3.68 14.00 11.80
N ASP A 343 4.41 12.89 11.86
CA ASP A 343 5.52 12.58 10.95
C ASP A 343 5.06 12.02 9.61
N VAL A 344 3.84 11.51 9.52
CA VAL A 344 3.30 10.94 8.29
C VAL A 344 2.89 12.07 7.33
N PRO A 345 3.45 12.13 6.11
CA PRO A 345 3.14 13.19 5.15
C PRO A 345 1.65 13.24 4.79
N ALA A 346 1.14 14.45 4.57
CA ALA A 346 -0.26 14.67 4.19
C ALA A 346 -0.47 14.29 2.72
N GLN A 347 -0.96 13.06 2.52
CA GLN A 347 -1.26 12.42 1.24
C GLN A 347 -0.05 12.23 0.31
N TRP A 348 0.03 11.05 -0.29
CA TRP A 348 0.89 10.78 -1.44
C TRP A 348 0.10 9.94 -2.44
N ASP A 349 0.72 9.43 -3.48
CA ASP A 349 0.06 8.86 -4.66
C ASP A 349 -0.70 7.53 -4.44
N ILE A 350 -1.39 7.36 -3.31
CA ILE A 350 -2.35 6.30 -2.98
C ILE A 350 -3.75 6.74 -3.39
N ARG A 351 -4.48 5.85 -4.06
CA ARG A 351 -5.88 6.01 -4.43
C ARG A 351 -6.71 4.81 -4.00
N ASN A 352 -7.89 5.05 -3.43
CA ASN A 352 -8.87 3.99 -3.20
C ASN A 352 -9.56 3.67 -4.53
N ALA A 353 -9.88 2.39 -4.75
CA ALA A 353 -10.68 1.97 -5.90
C ALA A 353 -12.13 2.45 -5.69
N ASP A 354 -12.41 3.65 -6.20
CA ASP A 354 -13.67 4.33 -5.99
C ASP A 354 -14.64 4.07 -7.13
N GLY A 355 -15.93 4.31 -6.87
CA GLY A 355 -16.91 4.38 -7.95
C GLY A 355 -16.89 5.73 -8.66
N LEU A 356 -17.67 5.81 -9.74
CA LEU A 356 -17.73 7.00 -10.61
C LEU A 356 -18.13 8.30 -9.86
N LEU A 357 -18.78 8.20 -8.70
CA LEU A 357 -19.37 9.33 -7.96
C LEU A 357 -19.26 9.06 -6.45
N PRO A 358 -18.85 10.03 -5.62
CA PRO A 358 -18.67 9.86 -4.16
C PRO A 358 -19.95 9.50 -3.38
N TYR A 359 -21.12 9.48 -4.03
CA TYR A 359 -22.40 9.14 -3.40
C TYR A 359 -23.26 8.25 -4.31
N GLY A 360 -22.64 7.34 -5.08
CA GLY A 360 -23.36 6.47 -6.02
C GLY A 360 -24.48 5.66 -5.36
N SER A 361 -24.24 5.13 -4.16
CA SER A 361 -25.22 4.37 -3.38
C SER A 361 -26.45 5.21 -2.96
N LEU A 362 -26.25 6.45 -2.55
CA LEU A 362 -27.34 7.38 -2.23
C LEU A 362 -28.16 7.73 -3.48
N LEU A 363 -27.47 7.98 -4.60
CA LEU A 363 -28.13 8.26 -5.88
C LEU A 363 -29.01 7.08 -6.33
N MET A 364 -28.52 5.85 -6.17
CA MET A 364 -29.29 4.62 -6.41
C MET A 364 -30.56 4.59 -5.56
N TRP A 365 -30.46 4.82 -4.25
CA TRP A 365 -31.62 4.80 -3.34
C TRP A 365 -32.64 5.89 -3.67
N CYS A 366 -32.21 7.11 -4.00
CA CYS A 366 -33.10 8.17 -4.46
C CYS A 366 -33.83 7.77 -5.75
N GLY A 367 -33.10 7.18 -6.71
CA GLY A 367 -33.68 6.67 -7.95
C GLY A 367 -34.73 5.59 -7.71
N PHE A 368 -34.41 4.63 -6.83
CA PHE A 368 -35.31 3.56 -6.43
C PHE A 368 -36.61 4.10 -5.78
N LEU A 369 -36.50 5.03 -4.83
CA LEU A 369 -37.64 5.64 -4.15
C LEU A 369 -38.53 6.42 -5.13
N LEU A 370 -37.94 7.24 -6.00
CA LEU A 370 -38.68 7.97 -7.03
C LEU A 370 -39.42 7.02 -7.99
N GLY A 371 -38.76 5.93 -8.40
CA GLY A 371 -39.35 4.88 -9.23
C GLY A 371 -40.56 4.22 -8.57
N ILE A 372 -40.46 3.87 -7.28
CA ILE A 372 -41.57 3.29 -6.50
C ILE A 372 -42.73 4.28 -6.37
N VAL A 373 -42.45 5.53 -6.00
CA VAL A 373 -43.49 6.55 -5.79
C VAL A 373 -44.25 6.81 -7.09
N ALA A 374 -43.52 7.02 -8.19
CA ALA A 374 -44.12 7.22 -9.50
C ALA A 374 -44.99 6.02 -9.91
N THR A 375 -44.45 4.80 -9.81
CA THR A 375 -45.18 3.59 -10.18
C THR A 375 -46.43 3.39 -9.32
N SER A 376 -46.34 3.63 -8.02
CA SER A 376 -47.47 3.52 -7.08
C SER A 376 -48.57 4.53 -7.37
N MET A 377 -48.21 5.79 -7.66
CA MET A 377 -49.15 6.82 -8.04
C MET A 377 -49.85 6.49 -9.37
N GLU A 378 -49.10 5.95 -10.33
CA GLU A 378 -49.63 5.54 -11.63
C GLU A 378 -50.63 4.39 -11.50
N VAL A 379 -50.32 3.36 -10.69
CA VAL A 379 -51.25 2.27 -10.40
C VAL A 379 -52.52 2.77 -9.74
N ARG A 380 -52.42 3.67 -8.74
CA ARG A 380 -53.59 4.28 -8.08
C ARG A 380 -54.44 5.09 -9.06
N ARG A 381 -53.82 5.82 -9.99
CA ARG A 381 -54.54 6.59 -11.03
C ARG A 381 -55.23 5.68 -12.03
N SER A 382 -54.54 4.63 -12.49
CA SER A 382 -55.11 3.62 -13.39
C SER A 382 -56.33 2.93 -12.76
N GLN A 383 -56.25 2.54 -11.48
CA GLN A 383 -57.38 1.95 -10.75
C GLN A 383 -58.57 2.91 -10.64
N LYS A 384 -58.33 4.18 -10.31
CA LYS A 384 -59.39 5.21 -10.28
C LYS A 384 -60.01 5.43 -11.65
N ALA A 385 -59.21 5.45 -12.71
CA ALA A 385 -59.71 5.58 -14.08
C ALA A 385 -60.57 4.38 -14.49
N HIS A 386 -60.15 3.15 -14.14
CA HIS A 386 -60.96 1.94 -14.39
C HIS A 386 -62.27 1.94 -13.60
N ALA A 387 -62.26 2.37 -12.33
CA ALA A 387 -63.47 2.48 -11.51
C ALA A 387 -64.47 3.53 -12.04
N LEU A 388 -63.98 4.66 -12.56
CA LEU A 388 -64.81 5.64 -13.25
C LEU A 388 -65.37 5.07 -14.56
N ALA A 389 -64.54 4.42 -15.36
CA ALA A 389 -64.98 3.82 -16.63
C ALA A 389 -66.05 2.73 -16.43
N SER A 390 -65.93 1.92 -15.37
CA SER A 390 -66.93 0.91 -15.04
C SER A 390 -68.24 1.51 -14.54
N SER A 391 -68.22 2.59 -13.75
CA SER A 391 -69.45 3.25 -13.28
C SER A 391 -70.24 3.90 -14.43
N TYR A 392 -69.58 4.53 -15.40
CA TYR A 392 -70.23 5.05 -16.61
C TYR A 392 -70.79 3.96 -17.51
N ARG A 393 -70.16 2.77 -17.55
CA ARG A 393 -70.66 1.63 -18.33
C ARG A 393 -71.94 1.04 -17.72
N VAL A 394 -72.09 1.08 -16.40
CA VAL A 394 -73.31 0.63 -15.71
C VAL A 394 -74.46 1.63 -15.92
N SER A 395 -74.21 2.94 -15.88
CA SER A 395 -75.29 3.94 -16.10
C SER A 395 -75.85 3.91 -17.52
N LYS A 396 -75.01 3.65 -18.53
CA LYS A 396 -75.47 3.53 -19.93
C LYS A 396 -76.29 2.25 -20.19
N GLY A 397 -76.21 1.26 -19.30
CA GLY A 397 -77.00 0.03 -19.35
C GLY A 397 -78.38 0.13 -18.67
N SER A 398 -78.60 1.12 -17.80
CA SER A 398 -79.89 1.32 -17.13
C SER A 398 -80.85 2.26 -17.86
N ASP A 399 -80.40 2.97 -18.90
CA ASP A 399 -81.21 3.90 -19.71
C ASP A 399 -81.90 3.23 -20.93
N TRP A 400 -81.87 1.89 -21.03
CA TRP A 400 -82.59 1.12 -22.06
C TRP A 400 -83.60 0.12 -21.45
N GLY A 401 -84.23 0.49 -20.33
CA GLY A 401 -85.34 -0.25 -19.72
C GLY A 401 -86.70 0.28 -20.15
#